data_AF-A0A849D4L8-F1
#
_entry.id   AF-A0A849D4L8-F1
#
_cell.length_a   1.000
_cell.length_b   1.000
_cell.length_c   1.000
_cell.angle_alpha   90.00
_cell.angle_beta   90.00
_cell.angle_gamma   90.00
#
_symmetry.space_group_name_H-M   'P 1'
#
loop_
_entity.id
_entity.type
_entity.pdbx_description
1 polymer ?
#
loop_
_entity_poly.entity_id
_entity_poly.type
_entity_poly.pdbx_seq_one_letter_code
_entity_poly.pdbx_strand_id
1 'polypeptide(L)'
;MKWTRRDVLKGLGGIPILGAVWWAGASNAVSKKRERSAILEQLNIEPSLPKAVKAIGGDPIRVGIIGFGIRGEQLCRALGYATEEWIAEMRIAHEEDPNNNRLQDFLDQDELNVDLVAVCDAFDIHAERAMKINPDKPLKRFTTHQEMIRSGEVD
;
A
#
# COMPACT_ATOMS: atom_id res chain seq x y z
N MET A 1 10.11 -6.53 47.57
CA MET A 1 9.46 -5.26 47.95
C MET A 1 8.40 -5.56 49.02
N LYS A 2 8.64 -5.22 50.29
CA LYS A 2 7.69 -5.49 51.39
C LYS A 2 6.72 -4.32 51.51
N TRP A 3 5.46 -4.53 51.14
CA TRP A 3 4.41 -3.52 51.22
C TRP A 3 4.09 -3.23 52.69
N THR A 4 4.12 -1.95 53.09
CA THR A 4 3.69 -1.57 54.45
C THR A 4 2.18 -1.31 54.47
N ARG A 5 1.54 -1.46 55.64
CA ARG A 5 0.10 -1.16 55.82
C ARG A 5 -0.27 0.25 55.34
N ARG A 6 0.64 1.21 55.48
CA ARG A 6 0.49 2.59 55.00
C ARG A 6 0.48 2.68 53.48
N ASP A 7 1.29 1.88 52.80
CA ASP A 7 1.34 1.85 51.33
C ASP A 7 0.08 1.24 50.74
N VAL A 8 -0.50 0.22 51.40
CA VAL A 8 -1.80 -0.35 51.04
C VAL A 8 -2.93 0.69 51.21
N LEU A 9 -2.93 1.45 52.32
CA LEU A 9 -3.90 2.54 52.53
C LEU A 9 -3.77 3.67 51.50
N LYS A 10 -2.54 4.04 51.11
CA LYS A 10 -2.30 5.01 50.04
C LYS A 10 -2.77 4.50 48.67
N GLY A 11 -2.57 3.21 48.38
CA GLY A 11 -3.05 2.57 47.16
C GLY A 11 -4.58 2.50 47.07
N LEU A 12 -5.25 2.17 48.19
CA LEU A 12 -6.71 2.15 48.29
C LEU A 12 -7.34 3.52 47.99
N GLY A 13 -6.66 4.62 48.36
CA GLY A 13 -7.11 5.99 48.04
C GLY A 13 -7.13 6.31 46.53
N GLY A 14 -6.35 5.61 45.71
CA GLY A 14 -6.32 5.78 44.25
C GLY A 14 -7.40 5.01 43.48
N ILE A 15 -7.98 3.96 44.08
CA ILE A 15 -8.98 3.10 43.43
C ILE A 15 -10.23 3.88 42.97
N PRO A 16 -10.81 4.80 43.78
CA PRO A 16 -11.98 5.57 43.33
C PRO A 16 -11.71 6.43 42.10
N ILE A 17 -10.52 7.03 42.01
CA ILE A 17 -10.13 7.90 40.88
C ILE A 17 -9.96 7.05 39.62
N LEU A 18 -9.23 5.93 39.71
CA LEU A 18 -9.06 5.00 38.60
C LEU A 18 -10.40 4.43 38.10
N GLY A 19 -11.29 4.07 39.02
CA GLY A 19 -12.63 3.60 38.70
C GLY A 19 -13.47 4.65 37.96
N ALA A 20 -13.42 5.91 38.42
CA ALA A 20 -14.12 7.02 37.78
C ALA A 20 -13.60 7.28 36.36
N VAL A 21 -12.28 7.28 36.16
CA VAL A 21 -11.66 7.46 34.83
C VAL A 21 -12.03 6.31 33.89
N TRP A 22 -11.97 5.07 34.37
CA TRP A 22 -12.36 3.89 33.58
C TRP A 22 -13.84 3.96 33.17
N TRP A 23 -14.73 4.30 34.10
CA TRP A 23 -16.16 4.47 33.84
C TRP A 23 -16.44 5.59 32.83
N ALA A 24 -15.77 6.73 32.97
CA ALA A 24 -15.91 7.85 32.04
C ALA A 24 -15.46 7.46 30.62
N GLY A 25 -14.35 6.74 30.49
CA GLY A 25 -13.88 6.22 29.20
C GLY A 25 -14.85 5.23 28.56
N ALA A 26 -15.32 4.25 29.34
CA ALA A 26 -16.27 3.24 28.87
C ALA A 26 -17.62 3.85 28.46
N SER A 27 -18.17 4.74 29.27
CA SER A 27 -19.43 5.43 28.96
C SER A 27 -19.34 6.31 27.72
N ASN A 28 -18.25 7.08 27.55
CA ASN A 28 -18.02 7.86 26.33
C ASN A 28 -17.93 6.98 25.08
N ALA A 29 -17.22 5.86 25.16
CA ALA A 29 -17.09 4.94 24.02
C ALA A 29 -18.45 4.35 23.61
N VAL A 30 -19.28 3.96 24.59
CA VAL A 30 -20.63 3.44 24.35
C VAL A 30 -21.54 4.51 23.76
N SER A 31 -21.54 5.73 24.30
CA SER A 31 -22.35 6.84 23.79
C SER A 31 -22.01 7.19 22.34
N LYS A 32 -20.72 7.35 22.01
CA LYS A 32 -20.27 7.60 20.63
C LYS A 32 -20.69 6.49 19.66
N LYS A 33 -20.64 5.23 20.10
CA LYS A 33 -21.09 4.10 19.28
C LYS A 33 -22.59 4.17 19.02
N ARG A 34 -23.40 4.51 20.02
CA ARG A 34 -24.86 4.69 19.89
C ARG A 34 -25.21 5.85 18.95
N GLU A 35 -24.56 7.00 19.10
CA GLU A 35 -24.76 8.15 18.23
C GLU A 35 -24.41 7.81 16.77
N ARG A 36 -23.26 7.17 16.53
CA ARG A 36 -22.86 6.71 15.20
C ARG A 36 -23.89 5.75 14.61
N SER A 37 -24.35 4.77 15.39
CA SER A 37 -25.37 3.82 14.94
C SER A 37 -26.70 4.50 14.61
N ALA A 38 -27.16 5.44 15.43
CA ALA A 38 -28.38 6.21 15.19
C ALA A 38 -28.28 7.06 13.92
N ILE A 39 -27.12 7.68 13.67
CA ILE A 39 -26.86 8.43 12.42
C ILE A 39 -26.91 7.48 11.21
N LEU A 40 -26.26 6.32 11.29
CA LEU A 40 -26.26 5.33 10.19
C LEU A 40 -27.67 4.81 9.88
N GLU A 41 -28.47 4.55 10.93
CA GLU A 41 -29.86 4.12 10.81
C GLU A 41 -30.75 5.21 10.20
N GLN A 42 -30.63 6.46 10.65
CA GLN A 42 -31.35 7.60 10.07
C GLN A 42 -31.00 7.84 8.59
N LEU A 43 -29.75 7.63 8.22
CA LEU A 43 -29.27 7.78 6.84
C LEU A 43 -29.55 6.54 5.98
N ASN A 44 -30.16 5.49 6.53
CA ASN A 44 -30.40 4.21 5.86
C ASN A 44 -29.12 3.64 5.22
N ILE A 45 -27.96 3.85 5.88
CA ILE A 45 -26.66 3.34 5.45
C ILE A 45 -26.45 1.99 6.13
N GLU A 46 -26.73 0.92 5.40
CA GLU A 46 -26.28 -0.40 5.82
C GLU A 46 -24.76 -0.50 5.63
N PRO A 47 -23.99 -1.00 6.62
CA PRO A 47 -22.59 -1.31 6.43
C PRO A 47 -22.45 -2.48 5.44
N SER A 48 -22.50 -2.19 4.14
CA SER A 48 -22.11 -3.17 3.14
C SER A 48 -20.59 -3.25 3.17
N LEU A 49 -20.05 -4.44 3.44
CA LEU A 49 -18.68 -4.72 3.03
C LEU A 49 -18.61 -4.41 1.53
N PRO A 50 -17.63 -3.62 1.05
CA PRO A 50 -17.44 -3.46 -0.38
C PRO A 50 -17.40 -4.86 -0.98
N LYS A 51 -18.18 -5.09 -2.06
CA LYS A 51 -18.12 -6.37 -2.77
C LYS A 51 -16.65 -6.62 -3.08
N ALA A 52 -16.12 -7.76 -2.61
CA ALA A 52 -14.76 -8.14 -2.94
C ALA A 52 -14.62 -8.01 -4.47
N VAL A 53 -13.71 -7.13 -4.89
CA VAL A 53 -13.40 -6.96 -6.31
C VAL A 53 -12.96 -8.34 -6.77
N LYS A 54 -13.61 -8.86 -7.82
CA LYS A 54 -13.21 -10.17 -8.35
C LYS A 54 -11.74 -10.07 -8.76
N ALA A 55 -10.93 -11.02 -8.33
CA ALA A 55 -9.57 -11.15 -8.81
C ALA A 55 -9.58 -11.16 -10.34
N ILE A 56 -8.73 -10.33 -10.94
CA ILE A 56 -8.54 -10.30 -12.39
C ILE A 56 -7.86 -11.61 -12.76
N GLY A 57 -8.43 -12.35 -13.72
CA GLY A 57 -7.90 -13.64 -14.14
C GLY A 57 -7.94 -13.80 -15.66
N GLY A 58 -7.36 -14.89 -16.15
CA GLY A 58 -7.09 -15.12 -17.56
C GLY A 58 -5.60 -14.97 -17.87
N ASP A 59 -5.24 -14.95 -19.15
CA ASP A 59 -3.86 -14.71 -19.55
C ASP A 59 -3.49 -13.23 -19.33
N PRO A 60 -2.30 -12.92 -18.78
CA PRO A 60 -1.87 -11.54 -18.58
C PRO A 60 -1.77 -10.76 -19.89
N ILE A 61 -2.15 -9.47 -19.87
CA ILE A 61 -1.97 -8.57 -21.02
C ILE A 61 -0.48 -8.20 -21.12
N ARG A 62 0.13 -8.43 -22.29
CA ARG A 62 1.55 -8.14 -22.54
C ARG A 62 1.72 -6.66 -22.86
N VAL A 63 2.27 -5.90 -21.91
CA VAL A 63 2.40 -4.45 -22.02
C VAL A 63 3.82 -4.06 -22.41
N GLY A 64 3.94 -3.18 -23.40
CA GLY A 64 5.19 -2.52 -23.78
C GLY A 64 5.23 -1.06 -23.35
N ILE A 65 6.38 -0.59 -22.91
CA ILE A 65 6.55 0.78 -22.41
C ILE A 65 7.38 1.62 -23.37
N ILE A 66 6.86 2.79 -23.73
CA ILE A 66 7.56 3.79 -24.54
C ILE A 66 7.97 4.93 -23.62
N GLY A 67 9.26 4.98 -23.28
CA GLY A 67 9.83 5.96 -22.37
C GLY A 67 9.80 5.52 -20.90
N PHE A 68 10.98 5.35 -20.32
CA PHE A 68 11.22 4.99 -18.92
C PHE A 68 11.96 6.12 -18.18
N GLY A 69 11.48 7.34 -18.36
CA GLY A 69 11.84 8.49 -17.51
C GLY A 69 11.02 8.53 -16.21
N ILE A 70 11.00 9.67 -15.52
CA ILE A 70 10.32 9.81 -14.20
C ILE A 70 8.87 9.33 -14.23
N ARG A 71 8.10 9.72 -15.25
CA ARG A 71 6.69 9.30 -15.39
C ARG A 71 6.55 7.84 -15.80
N GLY A 72 7.46 7.33 -16.62
CA GLY A 72 7.47 5.92 -17.02
C GLY A 72 7.68 5.03 -15.80
N GLU A 73 8.63 5.39 -14.94
CA GLU A 73 8.90 4.68 -13.68
C GLU A 73 7.69 4.74 -12.72
N GLN A 74 7.06 5.92 -12.57
CA GLN A 74 5.83 6.06 -11.79
C GLN A 74 4.69 5.18 -12.32
N LEU A 75 4.52 5.13 -13.65
CA LEU A 75 3.50 4.30 -14.27
C LEU A 75 3.76 2.81 -14.06
N CYS A 76 5.02 2.37 -14.20
CA CYS A 76 5.40 0.99 -13.91
C CYS A 76 5.08 0.59 -12.48
N ARG A 77 5.34 1.49 -11.51
CA ARG A 77 5.01 1.24 -10.11
C ARG A 77 3.51 1.09 -9.89
N ALA A 78 2.69 1.82 -10.63
CA ALA A 78 1.23 1.64 -10.58
C ALA A 78 0.78 0.33 -11.26
N LEU A 79 1.62 -0.26 -12.12
CA LEU A 79 1.42 -1.57 -12.73
C LEU A 79 2.00 -2.72 -11.89
N GLY A 80 2.54 -2.45 -10.70
CA GLY A 80 3.15 -3.47 -9.83
C GLY A 80 4.65 -3.72 -10.07
N TYR A 81 5.33 -2.91 -10.88
CA TYR A 81 6.75 -3.06 -11.17
C TYR A 81 7.56 -1.87 -10.64
N ALA A 82 8.53 -2.13 -9.78
CA ALA A 82 9.43 -1.11 -9.23
C ALA A 82 10.89 -1.51 -9.42
N THR A 83 11.77 -0.52 -9.57
CA THR A 83 13.21 -0.80 -9.64
C THR A 83 13.78 -1.11 -8.25
N GLU A 84 14.85 -1.91 -8.20
CA GLU A 84 15.52 -2.24 -6.95
C GLU A 84 16.02 -0.99 -6.22
N GLU A 85 16.48 0.03 -6.96
CA GLU A 85 16.92 1.29 -6.37
C GLU A 85 15.77 1.98 -5.63
N TRP A 86 14.59 2.07 -6.24
CA TRP A 86 13.42 2.68 -5.61
C TRP A 86 12.97 1.91 -4.37
N ILE A 87 12.97 0.57 -4.43
CA ILE A 87 12.62 -0.27 -3.28
C ILE A 87 13.60 -0.04 -2.13
N ALA A 88 14.90 0.04 -2.42
CA ALA A 88 15.92 0.31 -1.42
C ALA A 88 15.77 1.72 -0.81
N GLU A 89 15.51 2.74 -1.62
CA GLU A 89 15.25 4.11 -1.18
C GLU A 89 14.03 4.19 -0.28
N MET A 90 12.92 3.54 -0.64
CA MET A 90 11.70 3.58 0.18
C MET A 90 11.86 2.83 1.51
N ARG A 91 12.69 1.77 1.54
CA ARG A 91 13.03 1.08 2.79
C ARG A 91 13.78 2.02 3.74
N ILE A 92 14.81 2.71 3.25
CA ILE A 92 15.55 3.71 4.04
C ILE A 92 14.61 4.84 4.49
N ALA A 93 13.75 5.32 3.60
CA ALA A 93 12.82 6.39 3.93
C ALA A 93 11.77 6.00 4.98
N HIS A 94 11.44 4.70 5.11
CA HIS A 94 10.60 4.19 6.19
C HIS A 94 11.36 4.04 7.52
N GLU A 95 12.65 3.69 7.46
CA GLU A 95 13.53 3.68 8.64
C GLU A 95 13.70 5.08 9.23
N GLU A 96 13.79 6.11 8.37
CA GLU A 96 13.89 7.51 8.77
C GLU A 96 12.55 8.11 9.26
N ASP A 97 11.44 7.75 8.62
CA ASP A 97 10.08 8.16 9.01
C ASP A 97 9.13 6.94 9.00
N PRO A 98 8.78 6.40 10.18
CA PRO A 98 7.86 5.26 10.30
C PRO A 98 6.45 5.51 9.73
N ASN A 99 6.07 6.76 9.43
CA ASN A 99 4.78 7.07 8.78
C ASN A 99 4.86 6.99 7.26
N ASN A 100 6.04 6.79 6.68
CA ASN A 100 6.22 6.64 5.26
C ASN A 100 5.83 5.22 4.81
N ASN A 101 4.58 5.06 4.41
CA ASN A 101 4.02 3.76 4.03
C ASN A 101 4.15 3.44 2.54
N ARG A 102 4.88 4.23 1.74
CA ARG A 102 4.89 4.09 0.28
C ARG A 102 5.33 2.71 -0.22
N LEU A 103 6.29 2.08 0.47
CA LEU A 103 6.71 0.72 0.13
C LEU A 103 5.61 -0.30 0.46
N GLN A 104 4.99 -0.15 1.63
CA GLN A 104 3.88 -1.01 2.04
C GLN A 104 2.69 -0.86 1.06
N ASP A 105 2.33 0.37 0.72
CA ASP A 105 1.27 0.68 -0.26
C ASP A 105 1.57 0.06 -1.63
N PHE A 106 2.84 -0.06 -2.03
CA PHE A 106 3.24 -0.73 -3.27
C PHE A 106 3.13 -2.25 -3.16
N LEU A 107 3.55 -2.84 -2.05
CA LEU A 107 3.48 -4.28 -1.81
C LEU A 107 2.05 -4.79 -1.64
N ASP A 108 1.15 -3.94 -1.14
CA ASP A 108 -0.26 -4.24 -0.92
C ASP A 108 -1.13 -4.00 -2.18
N GLN A 109 -0.54 -3.63 -3.32
CA GLN A 109 -1.29 -3.43 -4.56
C GLN A 109 -1.90 -4.74 -5.05
N ASP A 110 -3.16 -4.68 -5.48
CA ASP A 110 -3.82 -5.80 -6.16
C ASP A 110 -3.18 -6.06 -7.54
N GLU A 111 -3.08 -7.33 -7.91
CA GLU A 111 -2.53 -7.74 -9.20
C GLU A 111 -3.44 -7.32 -10.37
N LEU A 112 -2.90 -6.53 -11.29
CA LEU A 112 -3.63 -6.01 -12.45
C LEU A 112 -3.72 -7.00 -13.63
N ASN A 113 -3.14 -8.20 -13.51
CA ASN A 113 -3.02 -9.20 -14.57
C ASN A 113 -2.37 -8.63 -15.86
N VAL A 114 -1.26 -7.94 -15.69
CA VAL A 114 -0.43 -7.38 -16.77
C VAL A 114 0.98 -7.94 -16.69
N ASP A 115 1.62 -8.16 -17.83
CA ASP A 115 3.01 -8.61 -17.92
C ASP A 115 3.84 -7.58 -18.71
N LEU A 116 4.81 -6.96 -18.05
CA LEU A 116 5.74 -6.05 -18.74
C LEU A 116 6.77 -6.84 -19.53
N VAL A 117 6.65 -6.79 -20.87
CA VAL A 117 7.46 -7.62 -21.77
C VAL A 117 8.45 -6.82 -22.60
N ALA A 118 8.23 -5.51 -22.78
CA ALA A 118 9.00 -4.73 -23.75
C ALA A 118 9.24 -3.28 -23.31
N VAL A 119 10.38 -2.71 -23.73
CA VAL A 119 10.71 -1.30 -23.53
C VAL A 119 11.28 -0.69 -24.80
N CYS A 120 10.86 0.55 -25.09
CA CYS A 120 11.45 1.43 -26.09
C CYS A 120 11.77 2.78 -25.43
N ASP A 121 13.03 3.18 -25.40
CA ASP A 121 13.45 4.50 -24.92
C ASP A 121 14.52 5.08 -25.86
N ALA A 122 14.54 6.41 -25.98
CA ALA A 122 15.55 7.14 -26.74
C ALA A 122 16.93 7.12 -26.08
N PHE A 123 16.98 6.95 -24.75
CA PHE A 123 18.21 6.90 -23.97
C PHE A 123 18.50 5.49 -23.47
N ASP A 124 19.72 5.01 -23.73
CA ASP A 124 20.16 3.67 -23.32
C ASP A 124 20.01 3.43 -21.81
N ILE A 125 20.40 4.41 -21.00
CA ILE A 125 20.35 4.30 -19.54
C ILE A 125 18.93 4.05 -19.01
N HIS A 126 17.91 4.65 -19.64
CA HIS A 126 16.51 4.45 -19.23
C HIS A 126 16.00 3.10 -19.69
N ALA A 127 16.31 2.68 -20.92
CA ALA A 127 15.96 1.36 -21.40
C ALA A 127 16.59 0.25 -20.55
N GLU A 128 17.89 0.35 -20.25
CA GLU A 128 18.61 -0.63 -19.42
C GLU A 128 18.06 -0.70 -18.00
N ARG A 129 17.65 0.43 -17.42
CA ARG A 129 16.97 0.45 -16.11
C ARG A 129 15.63 -0.26 -16.17
N ALA A 130 14.82 -0.01 -17.20
CA ALA A 130 13.53 -0.68 -17.37
C ALA A 130 13.69 -2.19 -17.57
N MET A 131 14.73 -2.63 -18.30
CA MET A 131 15.00 -4.05 -18.53
C MET A 131 15.25 -4.83 -17.23
N LYS A 132 15.73 -4.14 -16.18
CA LYS A 132 16.03 -4.74 -14.87
C LYS A 132 14.87 -4.65 -13.89
N ILE A 133 13.74 -4.04 -14.26
CA ILE A 133 12.60 -3.88 -13.36
C ILE A 133 11.95 -5.22 -12.99
N ASN A 134 12.15 -6.24 -13.83
CA ASN A 134 11.73 -7.60 -13.59
C ASN A 134 12.95 -8.53 -13.71
N PRO A 135 13.57 -8.93 -12.58
CA PRO A 135 14.77 -9.78 -12.57
C PRO A 135 14.53 -11.16 -13.19
N ASP A 136 13.33 -11.73 -13.01
CA ASP A 136 13.00 -13.06 -13.48
C ASP A 136 12.75 -13.10 -14.99
N LYS A 137 12.20 -12.00 -15.53
CA LYS A 137 11.87 -11.86 -16.95
C LYS A 137 12.26 -10.47 -17.46
N PRO A 138 13.53 -10.28 -17.86
CA PRO A 138 13.99 -9.02 -18.41
C PRO A 138 13.19 -8.60 -19.65
N LEU A 139 12.84 -7.31 -19.73
CA LEU A 139 12.07 -6.76 -20.84
C LEU A 139 12.89 -6.79 -22.14
N LYS A 140 12.22 -7.06 -23.25
CA LYS A 140 12.82 -6.96 -24.59
C LYS A 140 12.95 -5.50 -25.00
N ARG A 141 14.17 -5.07 -25.28
CA ARG A 141 14.44 -3.71 -25.77
C ARG A 141 14.16 -3.58 -27.26
N PHE A 142 13.48 -2.51 -27.64
CA PHE A 142 13.26 -2.09 -29.02
C PHE A 142 13.90 -0.72 -29.27
N THR A 143 14.43 -0.52 -30.48
CA THR A 143 15.04 0.75 -30.88
C THR A 143 13.97 1.79 -31.19
N THR A 144 12.86 1.37 -31.80
CA THR A 144 11.73 2.26 -32.11
C THR A 144 10.41 1.70 -31.61
N HIS A 145 9.49 2.59 -31.26
CA HIS A 145 8.14 2.20 -30.83
C HIS A 145 7.38 1.49 -31.96
N GLN A 146 7.67 1.82 -33.23
CA GLN A 146 7.04 1.20 -34.39
C GLN A 146 7.43 -0.27 -34.51
N GLU A 147 8.70 -0.61 -34.28
CA GLU A 147 9.16 -2.01 -34.22
C GLU A 147 8.49 -2.76 -33.08
N MET A 148 8.39 -2.13 -31.90
CA MET A 148 7.73 -2.74 -30.75
C MET A 148 6.26 -3.05 -31.05
N ILE A 149 5.49 -2.10 -31.56
CA ILE A 149 4.08 -2.27 -31.91
C ILE A 149 3.88 -3.34 -32.98
N ARG A 150 4.80 -3.44 -33.95
CA ARG A 150 4.72 -4.42 -35.06
C ARG A 150 5.29 -5.79 -34.72
N SER A 151 5.92 -5.94 -33.56
CA SER A 151 6.65 -7.16 -33.19
C SER A 151 5.74 -8.35 -32.88
N GLY A 152 4.49 -8.10 -32.50
CA GLY A 152 3.59 -9.12 -31.94
C GLY A 152 3.94 -9.56 -30.52
N GLU A 153 4.96 -8.95 -29.89
CA GLU A 153 5.39 -9.24 -28.52
C GLU A 153 4.49 -8.55 -27.48
N VAL A 154 3.90 -7.41 -27.84
CA VAL A 154 3.00 -6.61 -27.01
C VAL A 154 1.56 -6.72 -27.54
N ASP A 155 0.58 -6.59 -26.66
CA ASP A 155 -0.86 -6.60 -26.96
C ASP A 155 -1.43 -5.18 -27.17
#